data_AF-A0A3S1XP63-F1
#
_entry.id   AF-A0A3S1XP63-F1
#
_cell.length_a   1.000
_cell.length_b   1.000
_cell.length_c   1.000
_cell.angle_alpha   90.00
_cell.angle_beta   90.00
_cell.angle_gamma   90.00
#
_symmetry.space_group_name_H-M   'P 1'
#
loop_
_entity.id
_entity.type
_entity.pdbx_description
1 polymer ?
#
loop_
_entity_poly.entity_id
_entity_poly.type
_entity_poly.pdbx_seq_one_letter_code
_entity_poly.pdbx_strand_id
1 'polypeptide(L)'
;RTLRDPLVLVLHLAYTFVPVGLALVSASIFFPDAVPAAAGLHALGTGAVGSMTLAVMIRATLGHTGQKLKAGKGALFIFVAVLLAGSFRILAAFLPYDVVIDMAGTAWVAAFAGFTLIYGTALMTPKAR
;
A
#
# COMPACT_ATOMS: atom_id res chain seq x y z
N ARG A 1 9.44 18.01 8.57
CA ARG A 1 8.40 18.68 7.75
C ARG A 1 7.92 17.69 6.68
N THR A 2 6.94 16.86 7.03
CA THR A 2 6.68 15.52 6.46
C THR A 2 6.19 15.50 5.01
N LEU A 3 5.30 16.44 4.64
CA LEU A 3 4.62 16.49 3.34
C LEU A 3 5.55 16.71 2.12
N ARG A 4 6.84 17.01 2.36
CA ARG A 4 7.84 17.26 1.29
C ARG A 4 8.70 16.05 0.93
N ASP A 5 8.60 14.94 1.68
CA ASP A 5 9.28 13.69 1.36
C ASP A 5 8.25 12.58 1.12
N PRO A 6 8.02 12.15 -0.14
CA PRO A 6 7.07 11.09 -0.44
C PRO A 6 7.43 9.74 0.24
N LEU A 7 8.71 9.48 0.55
CA LEU A 7 9.14 8.26 1.26
C LEU A 7 8.64 8.22 2.72
N VAL A 8 8.33 9.38 3.31
CA VAL A 8 7.80 9.49 4.67
C VAL A 8 6.29 9.75 4.65
N LEU A 9 5.78 10.48 3.66
CA LEU A 9 4.35 10.73 3.47
C LEU A 9 3.58 9.41 3.27
N VAL A 10 4.08 8.49 2.43
CA VAL A 10 3.42 7.20 2.20
C VAL A 10 3.28 6.37 3.48
N LEU A 11 4.24 6.45 4.41
CA LEU A 11 4.16 5.76 5.70
C LEU A 11 3.01 6.30 6.56
N HIS A 12 2.76 7.61 6.50
CA HIS A 12 1.63 8.23 7.21
C HIS A 12 0.29 7.85 6.57
N LEU A 13 0.21 7.82 5.23
CA LEU A 13 -0.97 7.37 4.50
C LEU A 13 -1.28 5.89 4.80
N ALA A 14 -0.27 5.02 4.73
CA ALA A 14 -0.39 3.62 5.16
C ALA A 14 -0.85 3.51 6.62
N TYR A 15 -0.32 4.33 7.52
CA TYR A 15 -0.72 4.33 8.93
C TYR A 15 -2.19 4.75 9.13
N THR A 16 -2.78 5.63 8.30
CA THR A 16 -4.21 6.00 8.44
C THR A 16 -5.16 4.82 8.24
N PHE A 17 -4.75 3.75 7.55
CA PHE A 17 -5.55 2.53 7.45
C PHE A 17 -5.66 1.76 8.79
N VAL A 18 -4.81 2.03 9.78
CA VAL A 18 -4.90 1.39 11.11
C VAL A 18 -6.15 1.86 11.87
N PRO A 19 -6.36 3.15 12.18
CA PRO A 19 -7.58 3.61 12.84
C PRO A 19 -8.83 3.39 11.97
N VAL A 20 -8.73 3.52 10.64
CA VAL A 20 -9.84 3.21 9.71
C VAL A 20 -10.22 1.72 9.79
N GLY A 21 -9.24 0.81 9.79
CA GLY A 21 -9.49 -0.63 9.88
C GLY A 21 -10.07 -1.04 11.23
N LEU A 22 -9.57 -0.47 12.34
CA LEU A 22 -10.15 -0.70 13.68
C LEU A 22 -11.56 -0.14 13.80
N ALA A 23 -11.84 1.03 13.21
CA ALA A 23 -13.19 1.59 13.16
C ALA A 23 -14.15 0.71 12.32
N LEU A 24 -13.69 0.20 11.17
CA LEU A 24 -14.47 -0.72 10.33
C LEU A 24 -14.73 -2.08 11.02
N VAL A 25 -13.74 -2.65 11.71
CA VAL A 25 -13.95 -3.86 12.54
C VAL A 25 -14.99 -3.58 13.64
N SER A 26 -14.87 -2.45 14.35
CA SER A 26 -15.82 -2.07 15.40
C SER A 26 -17.24 -1.87 14.82
N ALA A 27 -17.37 -1.18 13.69
CA ALA A 27 -18.64 -0.96 13.02
C ALA A 27 -19.26 -2.27 12.50
N SER A 28 -18.46 -3.26 12.08
CA SER A 28 -18.99 -4.58 11.69
C SER A 28 -19.58 -5.41 12.83
N ILE A 29 -19.27 -5.05 14.09
CA ILE A 29 -19.86 -5.68 15.28
C ILE A 29 -21.19 -5.02 15.64
N PHE A 30 -21.30 -3.69 15.50
CA PHE A 30 -22.53 -2.95 15.82
C PHE A 30 -23.55 -2.89 14.68
N PHE A 31 -23.09 -3.01 13.42
CA PHE A 31 -23.90 -2.85 12.21
C PHE A 31 -23.58 -3.96 11.16
N PRO A 32 -23.71 -5.25 11.51
CA PRO A 32 -23.24 -6.35 10.67
C PRO A 32 -23.88 -6.39 9.28
N ASP A 33 -25.15 -6.01 9.15
CA ASP A 33 -25.88 -5.98 7.87
C ASP A 33 -25.42 -4.84 6.92
N ALA A 34 -24.68 -3.85 7.46
CA ALA A 34 -24.25 -2.66 6.72
C ALA A 34 -22.72 -2.55 6.56
N VAL A 35 -21.94 -3.17 7.45
CA VAL A 35 -20.47 -3.11 7.44
C VAL A 35 -19.87 -4.52 7.49
N PRO A 36 -19.49 -5.10 6.34
CA PRO A 36 -18.86 -6.42 6.31
C PRO A 36 -17.50 -6.42 7.00
N ALA A 37 -17.26 -7.35 7.91
CA ALA A 37 -16.00 -7.46 8.68
C ALA A 37 -14.74 -7.54 7.79
N ALA A 38 -14.88 -8.08 6.57
CA ALA A 38 -13.83 -8.12 5.56
C ALA A 38 -13.27 -6.72 5.20
N ALA A 39 -14.09 -5.66 5.27
CA ALA A 39 -13.65 -4.29 5.01
C ALA A 39 -12.57 -3.84 6.03
N GLY A 40 -12.79 -4.13 7.31
CA GLY A 40 -11.82 -3.84 8.38
C GLY A 40 -10.56 -4.69 8.29
N LEU A 41 -10.71 -5.99 8.01
CA LEU A 41 -9.57 -6.90 7.81
C LEU A 41 -8.70 -6.47 6.62
N HIS A 42 -9.29 -6.04 5.50
CA HIS A 42 -8.53 -5.57 4.34
C HIS A 42 -7.96 -4.16 4.51
N ALA A 43 -8.59 -3.29 5.31
CA ALA A 43 -7.96 -2.04 5.72
C ALA A 43 -6.68 -2.30 6.54
N LEU A 44 -6.71 -3.22 7.51
CA LEU A 44 -5.51 -3.57 8.29
C LEU A 44 -4.46 -4.32 7.46
N GLY A 45 -4.86 -5.35 6.71
CA GLY A 45 -3.95 -6.20 5.94
C GLY A 45 -3.44 -5.55 4.65
N THR A 46 -4.35 -5.26 3.71
CA THR A 46 -4.01 -4.71 2.39
C THR A 46 -3.63 -3.22 2.49
N GLY A 47 -4.43 -2.44 3.21
CA GLY A 47 -4.23 -1.00 3.41
C GLY A 47 -2.99 -0.67 4.23
N ALA A 48 -2.98 -1.02 5.52
CA ALA A 48 -1.90 -0.67 6.43
C ALA A 48 -0.64 -1.54 6.22
N VAL A 49 -0.72 -2.84 6.48
CA VAL A 49 0.48 -3.72 6.45
C VAL A 49 1.08 -3.79 5.04
N GLY A 50 0.27 -3.98 4.00
CA GLY A 50 0.73 -4.01 2.61
C GLY A 50 1.46 -2.73 2.18
N SER A 51 0.79 -1.58 2.29
CA SER A 51 1.37 -0.29 1.88
C SER A 51 2.59 0.11 2.72
N MET A 52 2.55 -0.12 4.03
CA MET A 52 3.67 0.17 4.94
C MET A 52 4.89 -0.69 4.59
N THR A 53 4.69 -1.99 4.39
CA THR A 53 5.78 -2.93 4.03
C THR A 53 6.43 -2.54 2.72
N LEU A 54 5.64 -2.25 1.68
CA LEU A 54 6.15 -1.88 0.36
C LEU A 54 6.90 -0.52 0.37
N ALA A 55 6.43 0.44 1.18
CA ALA A 55 7.13 1.70 1.41
C ALA A 55 8.47 1.52 2.14
N VAL A 56 8.50 0.67 3.18
CA VAL A 56 9.73 0.31 3.89
C VAL A 56 10.70 -0.43 2.96
N MET A 57 10.22 -1.37 2.13
CA MET A 57 11.04 -2.08 1.13
C MET A 57 11.71 -1.12 0.14
N ILE A 58 10.99 -0.13 -0.39
CA ILE A 58 11.56 0.89 -1.29
C ILE A 58 12.63 1.72 -0.57
N ARG A 59 12.34 2.22 0.64
CA ARG A 59 13.29 3.03 1.42
C ARG A 59 14.54 2.24 1.83
N ALA A 60 14.37 0.99 2.24
CA ALA A 60 15.46 0.08 2.60
C ALA A 60 16.31 -0.27 1.38
N THR A 61 15.69 -0.59 0.24
CA THR A 61 16.41 -0.87 -1.01
C THR A 61 17.27 0.33 -1.41
N LEU A 62 16.70 1.54 -1.45
CA LEU A 62 17.46 2.75 -1.76
C LEU A 62 18.66 2.93 -0.82
N GLY A 63 18.45 2.86 0.50
CA GLY A 63 19.49 3.09 1.49
C GLY A 63 20.61 2.05 1.49
N HIS A 64 20.27 0.75 1.42
CA HIS A 64 21.27 -0.32 1.49
C HIS A 64 22.03 -0.53 0.17
N THR A 65 21.39 -0.31 -0.99
CA THR A 65 22.04 -0.40 -2.32
C THR A 65 22.90 0.83 -2.67
N GLY A 66 22.95 1.85 -1.81
CA GLY A 66 23.76 3.06 -2.01
C GLY A 66 23.10 4.15 -2.86
N GLN A 67 21.83 3.96 -3.22
CA GLN A 67 21.09 4.94 -4.02
C GLN A 67 20.66 6.17 -3.18
N LYS A 68 20.37 7.27 -3.88
CA LYS A 68 19.86 8.49 -3.25
C LYS A 68 18.49 8.20 -2.62
N LEU A 69 18.36 8.45 -1.32
CA LEU A 69 17.09 8.36 -0.57
C LEU A 69 16.11 9.47 -1.00
N LYS A 70 15.52 9.30 -2.19
CA LYS A 70 14.52 10.20 -2.77
C LYS A 70 13.53 9.38 -3.62
N ALA A 71 12.24 9.60 -3.43
CA ALA A 71 11.23 9.03 -4.30
C ALA A 71 11.38 9.53 -5.74
N GLY A 72 11.68 8.63 -6.67
CA GLY A 72 11.56 8.86 -8.11
C GLY A 72 10.14 8.60 -8.63
N LYS A 73 9.92 8.77 -9.94
CA LYS A 73 8.61 8.48 -10.58
C LYS A 73 8.14 7.04 -10.30
N GLY A 74 9.06 6.06 -10.30
CA GLY A 74 8.76 4.67 -9.98
C GLY A 74 8.22 4.45 -8.57
N ALA A 75 8.88 4.99 -7.54
CA ALA A 75 8.37 4.97 -6.17
C ALA A 75 6.99 5.62 -6.06
N LEU A 76 6.78 6.78 -6.70
CA LEU A 76 5.49 7.46 -6.70
C LEU A 76 4.37 6.60 -7.32
N PHE A 77 4.65 5.96 -8.45
CA PHE A 77 3.71 5.02 -9.10
C PHE A 77 3.36 3.85 -8.17
N ILE A 78 4.35 3.20 -7.56
CA ILE A 78 4.14 2.07 -6.65
C ILE A 78 3.33 2.49 -5.41
N PHE A 79 3.62 3.66 -4.84
CA PHE A 79 2.89 4.20 -3.69
C PHE A 79 1.43 4.49 -4.03
N VAL A 80 1.15 5.10 -5.18
CA VAL A 80 -0.23 5.34 -5.62
C VAL A 80 -0.95 4.00 -5.90
N ALA A 81 -0.28 3.05 -6.57
CA ALA A 81 -0.86 1.76 -6.90
C ALA A 81 -1.23 0.94 -5.65
N VAL A 82 -0.37 0.86 -4.62
CA VAL A 82 -0.68 0.09 -3.39
C VAL A 82 -1.76 0.75 -2.53
N LEU A 83 -1.79 2.10 -2.47
CA LEU A 83 -2.85 2.84 -1.77
C LEU A 83 -4.21 2.69 -2.46
N LEU A 84 -4.23 2.68 -3.81
CA LEU A 84 -5.44 2.38 -4.59
C LEU A 84 -5.87 0.92 -4.41
N ALA A 85 -4.93 -0.04 -4.39
CA ALA A 85 -5.23 -1.44 -4.14
C ALA A 85 -5.91 -1.65 -2.78
N GLY A 86 -5.38 -1.04 -1.71
CA GLY A 86 -6.01 -1.04 -0.39
C GLY A 86 -7.41 -0.41 -0.41
N SER A 87 -7.54 0.77 -1.02
CA SER A 87 -8.80 1.53 -1.08
C SER A 87 -9.89 0.78 -1.85
N PHE A 88 -9.58 0.26 -3.05
CA PHE A 88 -10.51 -0.54 -3.84
C PHE A 88 -10.82 -1.88 -3.16
N ARG A 89 -9.85 -2.52 -2.48
CA ARG A 89 -10.12 -3.79 -1.76
C ARG A 89 -11.13 -3.61 -0.63
N ILE A 90 -11.08 -2.47 0.08
CA ILE A 90 -12.08 -2.10 1.10
C ILE A 90 -13.42 -1.80 0.43
N LEU A 91 -13.45 -0.97 -0.61
CA LEU A 91 -14.68 -0.59 -1.32
C LEU A 91 -15.41 -1.81 -1.92
N ALA A 92 -14.67 -2.77 -2.48
CA ALA A 92 -15.19 -4.03 -3.01
C ALA A 92 -15.85 -4.94 -1.94
N ALA A 93 -15.70 -4.65 -0.64
CA ALA A 93 -16.47 -5.35 0.39
C ALA A 93 -17.94 -4.87 0.46
N PHE A 94 -18.25 -3.67 -0.03
CA PHE A 94 -19.58 -3.05 0.05
C PHE A 94 -20.36 -3.08 -1.28
N LEU A 95 -19.79 -3.66 -2.34
CA LEU A 95 -20.35 -3.61 -3.70
C LEU A 95 -20.53 -5.03 -4.27
N PRO A 96 -21.68 -5.33 -4.91
CA PRO A 96 -21.97 -6.66 -5.46
C PRO A 96 -21.38 -6.89 -6.87
N TYR A 97 -20.32 -6.16 -7.25
CA TYR A 97 -19.76 -6.16 -8.61
C TYR A 97 -18.24 -6.40 -8.61
N ASP A 98 -17.81 -7.43 -9.34
CA ASP A 98 -16.43 -7.91 -9.33
C ASP A 98 -15.41 -6.94 -9.93
N VAL A 99 -15.85 -5.98 -10.75
CA VAL A 99 -14.98 -4.96 -11.38
C VAL A 99 -14.11 -4.23 -10.35
N VAL A 100 -14.60 -4.02 -9.13
CA VAL A 100 -13.82 -3.32 -8.09
C VAL A 100 -12.80 -4.23 -7.40
N ILE A 101 -13.03 -5.56 -7.33
CA ILE A 101 -11.99 -6.50 -6.88
C ILE A 101 -10.92 -6.72 -7.96
N ASP A 102 -11.31 -6.72 -9.25
CA ASP A 102 -10.36 -6.73 -10.37
C ASP A 102 -9.49 -5.47 -10.40
N MET A 103 -10.06 -4.29 -10.16
CA MET A 103 -9.30 -3.04 -10.01
C MET A 103 -8.35 -3.08 -8.82
N ALA A 104 -8.78 -3.64 -7.68
CA ALA A 104 -7.92 -3.81 -6.51
C ALA A 104 -6.75 -4.77 -6.78
N GLY A 105 -7.02 -5.93 -7.38
CA GLY A 105 -6.02 -6.93 -7.77
C GLY A 105 -5.03 -6.39 -8.80
N THR A 106 -5.53 -5.70 -9.83
CA THR A 106 -4.70 -5.05 -10.86
C THR A 106 -3.78 -4.01 -10.24
N ALA A 107 -4.29 -3.15 -9.35
CA ALA A 107 -3.48 -2.15 -8.66
C ALA A 107 -2.43 -2.79 -7.72
N TRP A 108 -2.77 -3.89 -7.05
CA TRP A 108 -1.85 -4.65 -6.21
C TRP A 108 -0.70 -5.27 -7.04
N VAL A 109 -1.03 -5.95 -8.12
CA VAL A 109 -0.06 -6.54 -9.06
C VAL A 109 0.83 -5.45 -9.65
N ALA A 110 0.26 -4.31 -10.07
CA ALA A 110 1.03 -3.18 -10.59
C ALA A 110 2.02 -2.60 -9.56
N ALA A 111 1.64 -2.53 -8.28
CA ALA A 111 2.53 -2.07 -7.21
C ALA A 111 3.70 -3.04 -6.95
N PHE A 112 3.42 -4.33 -6.79
CA PHE A 112 4.45 -5.33 -6.47
C PHE A 112 5.32 -5.70 -7.68
N ALA A 113 4.75 -5.85 -8.88
CA ALA A 113 5.54 -6.01 -10.10
C ALA A 113 6.37 -4.75 -10.40
N GLY A 114 5.79 -3.55 -10.18
CA GLY A 114 6.50 -2.28 -10.27
C GLY A 114 7.71 -2.23 -9.32
N PHE A 115 7.56 -2.70 -8.07
CA PHE A 115 8.70 -2.83 -7.16
C PHE A 115 9.77 -3.79 -7.70
N THR A 116 9.39 -5.01 -8.07
CA THR A 116 10.35 -6.03 -8.55
C THR A 116 11.11 -5.57 -9.80
N LEU A 117 10.43 -4.93 -10.75
CA LEU A 117 11.04 -4.45 -12.00
C LEU A 117 11.93 -3.20 -11.82
N ILE A 118 11.57 -2.29 -10.91
CA ILE A 118 12.28 -1.00 -10.73
C ILE A 118 13.40 -1.11 -9.68
N TYR A 119 13.23 -1.95 -8.66
CA TYR A 119 14.12 -2.04 -7.50
C TYR A 119 14.80 -3.40 -7.34
N GLY A 120 14.27 -4.48 -7.93
CA GLY A 120 14.83 -5.83 -7.81
C GLY A 120 16.24 -5.97 -8.37
N THR A 121 16.56 -5.30 -9.49
CA THR A 121 17.92 -5.31 -10.07
C THR A 121 18.95 -4.77 -9.09
N ALA A 122 18.66 -3.66 -8.41
CA ALA A 122 19.56 -3.05 -7.43
C ALA A 122 19.85 -3.95 -6.21
N LEU A 123 18.90 -4.83 -5.84
CA LEU A 123 19.07 -5.83 -4.78
C LEU A 123 19.94 -7.03 -5.21
N MET A 124 20.05 -7.28 -6.52
CA MET A 124 20.83 -8.39 -7.10
C MET A 124 22.21 -7.96 -7.61
N THR A 125 22.51 -6.67 -7.64
CA THR A 125 23.81 -6.10 -8.04
C THR A 125 24.64 -5.67 -6.83
N PRO A 126 25.99 -5.60 -6.95
CA PRO A 126 26.83 -4.95 -5.95
C PRO A 126 26.38 -3.51 -5.65
N LYS A 127 26.54 -3.09 -4.39
CA LYS A 127 26.20 -1.73 -3.93
C LYS A 127 26.85 -0.66 -4.83
N ALA A 128 26.07 0.35 -5.22
CA ALA A 128 26.60 1.52 -5.91
C ALA A 128 27.66 2.23 -5.04
N ARG A 129 28.76 2.66 -5.68
CA ARG A 129 29.82 3.47 -5.06
C ARG A 129 29.44 4.95 -5.06
#